data_AF-A0A0B5CHJ8-F1
#
_entry.id   AF-A0A0B5CHJ8-F1
#
_cell.length_a   1.000
_cell.length_b   1.000
_cell.length_c   1.000
_cell.angle_alpha   90.00
_cell.angle_beta   90.00
_cell.angle_gamma   90.00
#
_symmetry.space_group_name_H-M   'P 1'
#
loop_
_entity.id
_entity.type
_entity.pdbx_description
1 polymer ?
#
loop_
_entity_poly.entity_id
_entity_poly.type
_entity_poly.pdbx_seq_one_letter_code
_entity_poly.pdbx_strand_id
1 'polypeptide(L)' 'MNYPKVNVSRSERSQSITIQAVIQTPQDMDAIKQAAECSGMSVSSFTRFHVLAAARKVVSEHVAAS' A
#
# COMPACT_ATOMS: atom_id res chain seq x y z
N MET A 1 -20.23 -35.61 24.18
CA MET A 1 -20.32 -34.70 23.01
C MET A 1 -18.97 -34.70 22.31
N ASN A 2 -18.95 -35.05 21.03
CA ASN A 2 -17.72 -35.16 20.24
C ASN A 2 -17.66 -33.94 19.31
N TYR A 3 -16.81 -32.97 19.61
CA TYR A 3 -16.69 -31.77 18.78
C TYR A 3 -15.86 -32.08 17.52
N PRO A 4 -16.30 -31.66 16.33
CA PRO A 4 -15.49 -31.81 15.13
C PRO A 4 -14.22 -30.96 15.24
N LYS A 5 -13.06 -31.58 14.98
CA LYS A 5 -11.77 -30.89 14.91
C LYS A 5 -11.81 -29.90 13.76
N VAL A 6 -11.87 -28.61 14.08
CA VAL A 6 -11.73 -27.53 13.10
C VAL A 6 -10.33 -27.64 12.49
N ASN A 7 -10.26 -28.08 11.24
CA ASN A 7 -9.02 -28.10 10.48
C ASN A 7 -8.69 -26.66 10.09
N VAL A 8 -7.99 -25.95 10.97
CA VAL A 8 -7.49 -24.61 10.69
C VAL A 8 -6.38 -24.77 9.68
N SER A 9 -6.73 -24.76 8.38
CA SER A 9 -5.77 -24.54 7.31
C SER A 9 -5.10 -23.20 7.59
N ARG A 10 -3.93 -23.27 8.24
CA ARG A 10 -3.10 -22.12 8.58
C ARG A 10 -2.59 -21.57 7.25
N SER A 11 -3.34 -20.64 6.66
CA SER A 11 -2.83 -19.82 5.56
C SER A 11 -1.53 -19.22 6.06
N GLU A 12 -0.41 -19.67 5.52
CA GLU A 12 0.88 -19.01 5.75
C GLU A 12 0.71 -17.59 5.25
N ARG A 13 0.61 -16.64 6.18
CA ARG A 13 0.63 -15.21 5.84
C ARG A 13 1.99 -14.99 5.18
N SER A 14 2.00 -14.82 3.86
CA SER A 14 3.17 -14.39 3.14
C SER A 14 3.73 -13.15 3.85
N GLN A 15 5.02 -13.17 4.17
CA GLN A 15 5.66 -12.06 4.86
C GLN A 15 5.46 -10.79 4.03
N SER A 16 4.79 -9.80 4.62
CA SER A 16 4.58 -8.51 3.97
C SER A 16 5.91 -7.77 3.89
N ILE A 17 6.44 -7.60 2.67
CA ILE A 17 7.60 -6.74 2.43
C ILE A 17 7.20 -5.31 2.82
N THR A 18 7.90 -4.76 3.79
CA THR A 18 7.67 -3.39 4.25
C THR A 18 8.77 -2.49 3.72
N ILE A 19 8.38 -1.42 3.03
CA ILE A 19 9.29 -0.36 2.63
C ILE A 19 9.03 0.82 3.56
N GLN A 20 10.06 1.29 4.25
CA GLN A 20 10.02 2.49 5.07
C GLN A 20 10.71 3.63 4.31
N ALA A 21 10.03 4.76 4.17
CA ALA A 21 10.56 5.95 3.52
C ALA A 21 10.31 7.18 4.41
N VAL A 22 11.27 8.09 4.43
CA VAL A 22 11.19 9.34 5.19
C VAL A 22 10.81 10.47 4.23
N ILE A 23 9.72 11.17 4.52
CA ILE A 23 9.37 12.43 3.84
C ILE A 23 10.16 13.55 4.52
N GLN A 24 11.11 14.14 3.79
CA GLN A 24 12.08 15.06 4.38
C GLN A 24 11.51 16.45 4.67
N THR A 25 10.55 16.91 3.86
CA THR A 25 9.96 18.24 4.04
C THR A 25 8.64 18.15 4.81
N PRO A 26 8.44 18.97 5.85
CA PRO A 26 7.15 19.05 6.54
C PRO A 26 6.01 19.41 5.59
N GLN A 27 6.28 20.28 4.61
CA GLN A 27 5.30 20.74 3.63
C GLN A 27 4.77 19.60 2.76
N ASP A 28 5.63 18.70 2.28
CA ASP A 28 5.20 17.53 1.51
C ASP A 28 4.35 16.60 2.37
N MET A 29 4.73 16.41 3.63
CA MET A 29 3.96 15.57 4.55
C MET A 29 2.56 16.15 4.81
N ASP A 30 2.44 17.47 4.95
CA ASP A 30 1.14 18.12 5.15
C ASP A 30 0.27 18.07 3.89
N ALA A 31 0.86 18.21 2.70
CA ALA A 31 0.16 17.99 1.44
C ALA A 31 -0.37 16.55 1.32
N ILE A 32 0.42 15.55 1.71
CA ILE A 32 0.00 14.13 1.72
C ILE A 32 -1.16 13.91 2.69
N LYS A 33 -1.10 14.50 3.90
CA LYS A 33 -2.18 14.38 4.89
C LYS A 33 -3.49 14.98 4.37
N GLN A 34 -3.44 16.19 3.82
CA GLN A 34 -4.62 16.86 3.26
C GLN A 34 -5.22 16.04 2.11
N ALA A 35 -4.38 15.54 1.20
CA ALA A 35 -4.85 14.72 0.08
C ALA A 35 -5.48 13.40 0.55
N ALA A 36 -4.91 12.76 1.57
CA ALA A 36 -5.47 11.56 2.18
C ALA A 36 -6.85 11.84 2.81
N GLU A 37 -6.97 12.95 3.56
CA GLU A 37 -8.22 13.40 4.17
C GLU A 37 -9.30 13.69 3.11
N CYS A 38 -8.98 14.46 2.06
CA CYS A 38 -9.90 14.73 0.94
C CYS A 38 -10.37 13.45 0.24
N SER A 39 -9.55 12.41 0.24
CA SER A 39 -9.87 11.11 -0.38
C SER A 39 -10.60 10.15 0.57
N GLY A 40 -10.81 10.53 1.83
CA GLY A 40 -11.38 9.65 2.86
C GLY A 40 -10.47 8.47 3.23
N MET A 41 -9.16 8.60 3.02
CA MET A 41 -8.18 7.53 3.21
C MET A 41 -7.26 7.84 4.39
N SER A 42 -6.75 6.78 5.03
CA SER A 42 -5.58 6.95 5.92
C SER A 42 -4.34 7.30 5.10
N VAL A 43 -3.41 8.06 5.70
CA VAL A 43 -2.14 8.46 5.05
C VAL A 43 -1.40 7.26 4.46
N SER A 44 -1.29 6.15 5.20
CA SER A 44 -0.61 4.94 4.73
C SER A 44 -1.30 4.30 3.52
N SER A 45 -2.64 4.27 3.53
CA SER A 45 -3.42 3.72 2.42
C SER A 45 -3.35 4.60 1.18
N PHE A 46 -3.45 5.91 1.36
CA PHE A 46 -3.31 6.90 0.31
C PHE A 46 -1.94 6.78 -0.36
N THR A 47 -0.85 6.85 0.43
CA THR A 47 0.51 6.76 -0.08
C THR A 47 0.74 5.44 -0.82
N ARG A 48 0.33 4.30 -0.24
CA ARG A 48 0.47 2.99 -0.90
C ARG A 48 -0.26 2.94 -2.24
N PHE A 49 -1.50 3.42 -2.28
CA PHE A 49 -2.31 3.39 -3.50
C PHE A 49 -1.68 4.23 -4.61
N HIS A 50 -1.33 5.48 -4.32
CA HIS A 50 -0.81 6.39 -5.32
C HIS A 50 0.62 6.04 -5.76
N VAL A 51 1.48 5.56 -4.87
CA VAL A 51 2.81 5.05 -5.24
C VAL A 51 2.71 3.86 -6.19
N LEU A 52 1.80 2.91 -5.94
CA LEU A 52 1.59 1.77 -6.83
C LEU A 52 1.04 2.19 -8.20
N ALA A 53 0.12 3.16 -8.22
CA ALA A 53 -0.41 3.70 -9.48
C ALA A 53 0.69 4.37 -10.30
N ALA A 54 1.53 5.19 -9.68
CA ALA A 54 2.65 5.84 -10.33
C ALA A 54 3.68 4.83 -10.86
N ALA A 55 4.05 3.82 -10.06
CA ALA A 55 4.98 2.78 -10.50
C ALA A 55 4.47 2.00 -11.72
N ARG A 56 3.18 1.64 -11.73
CA ARG A 56 2.55 0.98 -12.89
C ARG A 56 2.56 1.85 -14.13
N LYS A 57 2.34 3.16 -13.98
CA LYS A 57 2.40 4.12 -15.08
C LYS A 57 3.80 4.19 -15.69
N VAL A 58 4.84 4.32 -14.86
CA VAL A 58 6.24 4.33 -15.31
C VAL A 58 6.59 3.06 -16.09
N VAL A 59 6.19 1.89 -15.57
CA VAL A 59 6.42 0.59 -16.25
C VAL A 59 5.69 0.55 -17.59
N SER A 60 4.43 0.97 -17.63
CA SER A 60 3.63 1.00 -18.86
C SER A 60 4.23 1.92 -19.92
N GLU A 61 4.72 3.10 -19.53
CA GLU A 61 5.35 4.06 -20.45
C GLU A 61 6.66 3.52 -21.01
N HIS A 62 7.45 2.82 -20.18
CA HIS A 62 8.70 2.21 -20.64
C HIS A 62 8.48 1.05 -21.62
N VAL A 63 7.49 0.20 -21.36
CA VAL A 63 7.11 -0.91 -22.27
C VAL A 63 6.57 -0.36 -23.60
N ALA A 64 5.79 0.71 -23.59
CA ALA A 64 5.26 1.32 -24.81
C ALA A 64 6.32 2.05 -25.66
N ALA A 65 7.44 2.43 -25.06
CA ALA A 65 8.57 3.07 -25.74
C ALA A 65 9.63 2.09 -26.27
N SER A 66 9.50 0.79 -25.96
CA SER A 66 10.38 -0.30 -26.41
C SER A 66 9.78 -1.03 -27.61
#